data_AF-A0A6V0BUX3-F1
#
_entry.id   AF-A0A6V0BUX3-F1
#
_cell.length_a   1.000
_cell.length_b   1.000
_cell.length_c   1.000
_cell.angle_alpha   90.00
_cell.angle_beta   90.00
_cell.angle_gamma   90.00
#
_symmetry.space_group_name_H-M   'P 1'
#
loop_
_entity.id
_entity.type
_entity.pdbx_description
1 polymer ?
#
loop_
_entity_poly.entity_id
_entity_poly.type
_entity_poly.pdbx_seq_one_letter_code
_entity_poly.pdbx_strand_id
1 'polypeptide(L)'
;MMKNKGSSATGGKAFAFLSGVIVGTLVASLMVVNLYASSAIQGSVLSEQHQQHKELEFHTKQQQLRIEKSSSFDVQNGNDADTSRSIGLKKTYNKSSNSNDNDRLEAPKLLSLPSQLHAKDNTTARPSYKKPSFLEFARETGTDKVKGVAYLPSCLEDDLTCTRPSCERKKCRPWGHFYHTMYQQKLSAFLDPDDSFQLVEIGYNLGFGYDTYKKFFAGVPGAELHTIEISCIEQGPREEGKWPWANFAKENKEYESLLARNLLHCGDASNVEWLHQIWNEHIYRGNRLIEGSISDKSPPLKIVVDDGSHLANHMVHSVFFWLPRIEPGGILIIEDVQPIDEANLFRTQFLPQVMADLHFCGDPNQKKDEACFPQIYPLLQSIHCEMHICVLERNDEPAVPDLSIGNSKPPPNALDMSQCYTFANSFGAGMEAK
;
A
#
# COMPACT_ATOMS: atom_id res chain seq x y z
N MET A 1 -83.47 34.03 -23.87
CA MET A 1 -83.45 33.12 -25.05
C MET A 1 -82.02 32.67 -25.23
N MET A 2 -81.65 31.42 -25.51
CA MET A 2 -82.41 30.17 -25.74
C MET A 2 -81.87 29.03 -24.85
N LYS A 3 -82.66 27.96 -24.69
CA LYS A 3 -82.19 26.65 -24.18
C LYS A 3 -81.43 25.92 -25.28
N ASN A 4 -80.48 25.04 -24.94
CA ASN A 4 -80.35 23.78 -25.68
C ASN A 4 -79.89 22.61 -24.80
N LYS A 5 -80.22 21.38 -25.20
CA LYS A 5 -80.10 20.11 -24.43
C LYS A 5 -79.24 19.07 -25.17
N GLY A 6 -78.70 18.08 -24.42
CA GLY A 6 -78.13 16.81 -24.94
C GLY A 6 -76.74 16.99 -25.60
N SER A 7 -75.91 15.97 -25.88
CA SER A 7 -75.99 14.50 -25.74
C SER A 7 -74.54 13.96 -25.94
N SER A 8 -74.05 12.82 -25.45
CA SER A 8 -74.60 11.70 -24.64
C SER A 8 -73.45 11.04 -23.83
N ALA A 9 -73.71 9.97 -23.07
CA ALA A 9 -72.68 9.12 -22.45
C ALA A 9 -72.64 7.72 -23.06
N THR A 10 -71.48 7.30 -23.61
CA THR A 10 -71.09 5.90 -23.85
C THR A 10 -69.62 5.83 -24.25
N GLY A 11 -68.75 5.23 -23.42
CA GLY A 11 -67.31 5.11 -23.75
C GLY A 11 -66.40 4.55 -22.64
N GLY A 12 -66.95 3.98 -21.57
CA GLY A 12 -66.21 3.70 -20.33
C GLY A 12 -66.02 2.22 -19.98
N LYS A 13 -65.75 1.32 -20.94
CA LYS A 13 -65.45 -0.10 -20.66
C LYS A 13 -64.32 -0.77 -21.46
N ALA A 14 -63.85 -0.17 -22.57
CA ALA A 14 -62.75 -0.75 -23.36
C ALA A 14 -61.34 -0.46 -22.80
N PHE A 15 -61.15 0.70 -22.15
CA PHE A 15 -59.83 1.15 -21.69
C PHE A 15 -59.28 0.39 -20.47
N ALA A 16 -60.14 -0.25 -19.68
CA ALA A 16 -59.73 -0.98 -18.47
C ALA A 16 -59.07 -2.35 -18.77
N PHE A 17 -59.35 -2.95 -19.94
CA PHE A 17 -58.77 -4.25 -20.31
C PHE A 17 -57.38 -4.13 -20.96
N LEU A 18 -57.13 -3.08 -21.75
CA LEU A 18 -55.81 -2.86 -22.35
C LEU A 18 -54.74 -2.42 -21.33
N SER A 19 -55.10 -1.63 -20.31
CA SER A 19 -54.14 -1.22 -19.27
C SER A 19 -53.67 -2.40 -18.41
N GLY A 20 -54.55 -3.33 -18.05
CA GLY A 20 -54.19 -4.52 -17.27
C GLY A 20 -53.20 -5.45 -18.00
N VAL A 21 -53.37 -5.65 -19.31
CA VAL A 21 -52.48 -6.50 -20.11
C VAL A 21 -51.09 -5.89 -20.25
N ILE A 22 -50.99 -4.58 -20.52
CA ILE A 22 -49.71 -3.88 -20.70
C ILE A 22 -48.91 -3.81 -19.39
N VAL A 23 -49.56 -3.58 -18.25
CA VAL A 23 -48.89 -3.60 -16.94
C VAL A 23 -48.41 -5.02 -16.59
N GLY A 24 -49.21 -6.05 -16.91
CA GLY A 24 -48.83 -7.45 -16.70
C GLY A 24 -47.57 -7.87 -17.46
N THR A 25 -47.45 -7.53 -18.75
CA THR A 25 -46.24 -7.85 -19.52
C THR A 25 -45.03 -7.04 -19.09
N LEU A 26 -45.19 -5.77 -18.67
CA LEU A 26 -44.09 -4.98 -18.12
C LEU A 26 -43.53 -5.56 -16.81
N VAL A 27 -44.40 -5.93 -15.87
CA VAL A 27 -43.98 -6.56 -14.60
C VAL A 27 -43.31 -7.91 -14.83
N ALA A 28 -43.87 -8.76 -15.70
CA ALA A 28 -43.27 -10.04 -16.06
C ALA A 28 -41.87 -9.86 -16.71
N SER A 29 -41.73 -8.87 -17.60
CA SER A 29 -40.44 -8.58 -18.26
C SER A 29 -39.39 -8.07 -17.27
N LEU A 30 -39.78 -7.19 -16.34
CA LEU A 30 -38.91 -6.71 -15.26
C LEU A 30 -38.45 -7.84 -14.31
N MET A 31 -39.33 -8.78 -13.98
CA MET A 31 -38.95 -9.95 -13.17
C MET A 31 -37.99 -10.88 -13.92
N VAL A 32 -38.21 -11.13 -15.22
CA VAL A 32 -37.28 -11.93 -16.03
C VAL A 32 -35.91 -11.25 -16.13
N VAL A 33 -35.84 -9.93 -16.37
CA VAL A 33 -34.57 -9.19 -16.41
C VAL A 33 -33.83 -9.25 -15.07
N ASN A 34 -34.52 -9.10 -13.93
CA ASN A 34 -33.90 -9.23 -12.61
C ASN A 34 -33.40 -10.65 -12.29
N LEU A 35 -34.09 -11.69 -12.77
CA LEU A 35 -33.64 -13.08 -12.63
C LEU A 35 -32.38 -13.37 -13.48
N TYR A 36 -32.32 -12.85 -14.71
CA TYR A 36 -31.13 -12.96 -15.55
C TYR A 36 -29.95 -12.13 -15.02
N ALA A 37 -30.18 -10.92 -14.52
CA ALA A 37 -29.13 -10.10 -13.90
C ALA A 37 -28.56 -10.77 -12.64
N SER A 38 -29.42 -11.28 -11.74
CA SER A 38 -28.99 -11.97 -10.52
C SER A 38 -28.15 -13.23 -10.81
N SER A 39 -28.56 -14.03 -11.80
CA SER A 39 -27.83 -15.25 -12.16
C SER A 39 -26.50 -14.98 -12.89
N ALA A 40 -26.43 -13.92 -13.70
CA ALA A 40 -25.16 -13.48 -14.30
C ALA A 40 -24.14 -13.03 -13.24
N ILE A 41 -24.59 -12.24 -12.25
CA ILE A 41 -23.73 -11.76 -11.14
C ILE A 41 -23.26 -12.93 -10.25
N GLN A 42 -24.13 -13.89 -9.93
CA GLN A 42 -23.71 -15.08 -9.19
C GLN A 42 -22.69 -15.93 -9.97
N GLY A 43 -22.84 -16.02 -11.30
CA GLY A 43 -21.89 -16.71 -12.17
C GLY A 43 -20.49 -16.07 -12.18
N SER A 44 -20.40 -14.74 -12.24
CA SER A 44 -19.09 -14.06 -12.23
C SER A 44 -18.37 -14.19 -10.88
N VAL A 45 -19.09 -14.00 -9.76
CA VAL A 45 -18.50 -14.10 -8.42
C VAL A 45 -17.99 -15.52 -8.13
N LEU A 46 -18.73 -16.56 -8.51
CA LEU A 46 -18.29 -17.95 -8.34
C LEU A 46 -17.08 -18.29 -9.23
N SER A 47 -17.02 -17.74 -10.44
CA SER A 47 -15.86 -17.92 -11.33
C SER A 47 -14.60 -17.27 -10.74
N GLU A 48 -14.72 -16.06 -10.20
CA GLU A 48 -13.63 -15.31 -9.60
C GLU A 48 -13.10 -16.00 -8.32
N GLN A 49 -13.98 -16.44 -7.43
CA GLN A 49 -13.61 -17.22 -6.24
C GLN A 49 -12.92 -18.54 -6.60
N HIS A 50 -13.38 -19.25 -7.64
CA HIS A 50 -12.76 -20.51 -8.08
C HIS A 50 -11.38 -20.31 -8.70
N GLN A 51 -11.16 -19.20 -9.41
CA GLN A 51 -9.87 -18.84 -9.97
C GLN A 51 -8.87 -18.45 -8.86
N GLN A 52 -9.27 -17.57 -7.95
CA GLN A 52 -8.47 -17.20 -6.76
C GLN A 52 -8.06 -18.42 -5.93
N HIS A 53 -8.95 -19.43 -5.76
CA HIS A 53 -8.61 -20.66 -5.05
C HIS A 53 -7.50 -21.48 -5.74
N LYS A 54 -7.55 -21.61 -7.07
CA LYS A 54 -6.54 -22.38 -7.83
C LYS A 54 -5.17 -21.71 -7.85
N GLU A 55 -5.15 -20.39 -8.01
CA GLU A 55 -3.92 -19.60 -8.03
C GLU A 55 -3.25 -19.62 -6.65
N LEU A 56 -4.04 -19.50 -5.59
CA LEU A 56 -3.55 -19.55 -4.22
C LEU A 56 -3.03 -20.96 -3.82
N GLU A 57 -3.69 -22.04 -4.25
CA GLU A 57 -3.13 -23.41 -4.11
C GLU A 57 -1.75 -23.56 -4.78
N PHE A 58 -1.56 -22.95 -5.95
CA PHE A 58 -0.28 -23.01 -6.67
C PHE A 58 0.81 -22.29 -5.87
N HIS A 59 0.53 -21.09 -5.36
CA HIS A 59 1.48 -20.36 -4.52
C HIS A 59 1.77 -21.06 -3.20
N THR A 60 0.77 -21.67 -2.54
CA THR A 60 1.00 -22.51 -1.35
C THR A 60 1.98 -23.63 -1.63
N LYS A 61 1.80 -24.37 -2.74
CA LYS A 61 2.71 -25.46 -3.15
C LYS A 61 4.11 -24.92 -3.45
N GLN A 62 4.23 -23.76 -4.08
CA GLN A 62 5.53 -23.10 -4.28
C GLN A 62 6.18 -22.68 -2.95
N GLN A 63 5.42 -22.18 -1.98
CA GLN A 63 5.93 -21.76 -0.67
C GLN A 63 6.36 -22.95 0.20
N GLN A 64 5.60 -24.06 0.20
CA GLN A 64 6.01 -25.31 0.85
C GLN A 64 7.33 -25.84 0.25
N LEU A 65 7.43 -25.91 -1.09
CA LEU A 65 8.67 -26.29 -1.79
C LEU A 65 9.84 -25.33 -1.53
N ARG A 66 9.59 -24.05 -1.17
CA ARG A 66 10.62 -23.11 -0.73
C ARG A 66 11.12 -23.43 0.68
N ILE A 67 10.23 -23.73 1.63
CA ILE A 67 10.58 -24.09 3.02
C ILE A 67 11.41 -25.38 3.06
N GLU A 68 11.01 -26.39 2.27
CA GLU A 68 11.77 -27.64 2.11
C GLU A 68 13.18 -27.40 1.50
N LYS A 69 13.31 -26.45 0.57
CA LYS A 69 14.62 -26.11 -0.02
C LYS A 69 15.50 -25.26 0.90
N SER A 70 14.96 -24.24 1.58
CA SER A 70 15.77 -23.38 2.45
C SER A 70 16.34 -24.15 3.63
N SER A 71 15.54 -25.01 4.26
CA SER A 71 15.99 -25.89 5.35
C SER A 71 17.11 -26.86 4.94
N SER A 72 17.22 -27.22 3.65
CA SER A 72 18.35 -28.03 3.14
C SER A 72 19.65 -27.23 2.94
N PHE A 73 19.58 -25.91 2.71
CA PHE A 73 20.72 -25.08 2.33
C PHE A 73 21.54 -24.61 3.54
N ASP A 74 20.87 -24.31 4.67
CA ASP A 74 21.53 -23.84 5.90
C ASP A 74 22.41 -24.90 6.58
N VAL A 75 22.24 -26.19 6.24
CA VAL A 75 23.06 -27.29 6.77
C VAL A 75 24.44 -27.37 6.13
N GLN A 76 24.65 -26.81 4.92
CA GLN A 76 25.92 -26.96 4.18
C GLN A 76 26.92 -25.81 4.36
N ASN A 77 26.50 -24.61 4.75
CA ASN A 77 27.37 -23.43 4.81
C ASN A 77 28.10 -23.23 6.16
N GLY A 78 28.08 -24.21 7.06
CA GLY A 78 28.60 -24.07 8.43
C GLY A 78 30.13 -24.19 8.61
N ASN A 79 30.92 -24.52 7.58
CA ASN A 79 32.29 -25.02 7.75
C ASN A 79 33.44 -24.20 7.13
N ASP A 80 33.19 -23.22 6.25
CA ASP A 80 34.27 -22.49 5.55
C ASP A 80 34.34 -21.01 5.97
N ALA A 81 35.09 -20.75 7.05
CA ALA A 81 35.29 -19.40 7.59
C ALA A 81 36.75 -19.11 7.99
N ASP A 82 37.72 -19.27 7.07
CA ASP A 82 38.99 -18.53 7.17
C ASP A 82 39.73 -18.33 5.83
N THR A 83 39.59 -17.14 5.22
CA THR A 83 40.65 -16.45 4.43
C THR A 83 40.18 -15.08 3.90
N SER A 84 40.21 -14.05 4.76
CA SER A 84 40.01 -12.67 4.30
C SER A 84 41.28 -12.09 3.65
N ARG A 85 41.35 -12.06 2.32
CA ARG A 85 42.46 -11.46 1.56
C ARG A 85 42.12 -10.04 1.09
N SER A 86 42.77 -9.03 1.66
CA SER A 86 42.51 -7.62 1.37
C SER A 86 43.04 -7.19 -0.01
N ILE A 87 42.15 -6.78 -0.92
CA ILE A 87 42.52 -6.16 -2.20
C ILE A 87 42.27 -4.65 -2.11
N GLY A 88 43.35 -3.87 -2.05
CA GLY A 88 43.29 -2.41 -2.01
C GLY A 88 43.14 -1.78 -3.40
N LEU A 89 41.95 -1.25 -3.72
CA LEU A 89 41.72 -0.45 -4.92
C LEU A 89 42.00 1.03 -4.66
N LYS A 90 43.03 1.59 -5.32
CA LYS A 90 43.33 3.02 -5.29
C LYS A 90 42.36 3.80 -6.19
N LYS A 91 41.84 4.92 -5.67
CA LYS A 91 41.09 5.91 -6.45
C LYS A 91 42.02 6.72 -7.37
N THR A 92 41.56 7.03 -8.58
CA THR A 92 42.01 8.17 -9.38
C THR A 92 40.79 9.00 -9.76
N TYR A 93 40.73 10.23 -9.26
CA TYR A 93 39.70 11.21 -9.60
C TYR A 93 40.36 12.30 -10.45
N ASN A 94 39.98 12.39 -11.73
CA ASN A 94 40.44 13.48 -12.59
C ASN A 94 39.55 14.70 -12.39
N LYS A 95 40.18 15.83 -12.04
CA LYS A 95 39.54 17.13 -11.87
C LYS A 95 39.65 17.89 -13.19
N SER A 96 38.55 18.03 -13.92
CA SER A 96 38.48 18.88 -15.12
C SER A 96 37.74 20.17 -14.79
N SER A 97 38.44 21.29 -14.89
CA SER A 97 37.85 22.62 -14.90
C SER A 97 37.48 23.01 -16.33
N ASN A 98 36.30 23.59 -16.53
CA ASN A 98 36.11 24.59 -17.57
C ASN A 98 35.02 25.59 -17.15
N SER A 99 35.37 26.87 -17.30
CA SER A 99 34.49 28.03 -17.16
C SER A 99 33.66 28.23 -18.42
N ASN A 100 32.51 28.90 -18.28
CA ASN A 100 32.14 30.02 -19.15
C ASN A 100 31.06 30.87 -18.47
N ASP A 101 31.20 32.19 -18.61
CA ASP A 101 30.32 33.23 -18.05
C ASP A 101 29.16 33.60 -19.01
N ASN A 102 28.28 34.49 -18.50
CA ASN A 102 27.15 35.19 -19.14
C ASN A 102 25.87 34.34 -19.25
N ASP A 103 24.72 34.71 -18.65
CA ASP A 103 24.10 36.04 -18.68
C ASP A 103 23.51 36.50 -17.34
N ARG A 104 23.48 37.83 -17.14
CA ARG A 104 23.06 38.48 -15.89
C ARG A 104 21.85 39.39 -16.11
N LEU A 105 20.65 38.84 -15.93
CA LEU A 105 19.41 39.63 -15.83
C LEU A 105 19.27 40.24 -14.43
N GLU A 106 18.89 41.51 -14.36
CA GLU A 106 18.79 42.25 -13.11
C GLU A 106 17.55 41.84 -12.29
N ALA A 107 17.77 41.40 -11.05
CA ALA A 107 16.71 41.17 -10.07
C ALA A 107 16.43 42.44 -9.25
N PRO A 108 15.16 42.73 -8.89
CA PRO A 108 14.80 43.93 -8.13
C PRO A 108 15.36 43.91 -6.70
N LYS A 109 15.72 45.09 -6.18
CA LYS A 109 16.25 45.29 -4.83
C LYS A 109 15.26 44.83 -3.75
N LEU A 110 15.56 43.72 -3.08
CA LEU A 110 14.95 43.40 -1.79
C LEU A 110 15.52 44.33 -0.69
N LEU A 111 14.66 44.71 0.26
CA LEU A 111 15.03 45.45 1.46
C LEU A 111 15.92 44.59 2.38
N SER A 112 17.06 45.12 2.77
CA SER A 112 18.00 44.48 3.70
C SER A 112 17.46 44.50 5.13
N LEU A 113 17.12 43.33 5.68
CA LEU A 113 16.87 43.15 7.11
C LEU A 113 18.19 43.22 7.92
N PRO A 114 18.14 43.61 9.22
CA PRO A 114 19.35 43.79 10.02
C PRO A 114 20.06 42.46 10.33
N SER A 115 21.37 42.40 10.07
CA SER A 115 22.23 41.27 10.44
C SER A 115 22.31 41.12 11.96
N GLN A 116 21.54 40.19 12.53
CA GLN A 116 21.59 39.88 13.97
C GLN A 116 22.76 38.97 14.35
N LEU A 117 23.17 39.14 15.61
CA LEU A 117 24.33 38.57 16.28
C LEU A 117 24.68 37.12 15.91
N HIS A 118 25.93 36.90 15.50
CA HIS A 118 26.58 35.60 15.62
C HIS A 118 26.85 35.27 17.09
N ALA A 119 25.91 34.58 17.74
CA ALA A 119 26.22 33.83 18.95
C ALA A 119 27.28 32.78 18.61
N LYS A 120 28.40 32.77 19.34
CA LYS A 120 29.42 31.71 19.22
C LYS A 120 28.89 30.45 19.90
N ASP A 121 28.19 29.64 19.13
CA ASP A 121 27.62 28.40 19.61
C ASP A 121 28.75 27.38 19.84
N ASN A 122 29.15 27.23 21.11
CA ASN A 122 30.15 26.25 21.54
C ASN A 122 29.51 24.85 21.61
N THR A 123 28.91 24.41 20.50
CA THR A 123 28.41 23.05 20.35
C THR A 123 29.58 22.08 20.28
N THR A 124 29.93 21.50 21.44
CA THR A 124 30.78 20.31 21.51
C THR A 124 30.23 19.27 20.54
N ALA A 125 31.00 18.95 19.50
CA ALA A 125 30.56 18.06 18.43
C ALA A 125 30.08 16.74 19.04
N ARG A 126 28.76 16.46 18.91
CA ARG A 126 28.22 15.14 19.27
C ARG A 126 29.03 14.08 18.52
N PRO A 127 29.45 12.98 19.17
CA PRO A 127 30.19 11.92 18.49
C PRO A 127 29.40 11.44 17.27
N SER A 128 30.09 11.26 16.14
CA SER A 128 29.45 10.95 14.86
C SER A 128 28.69 9.62 14.94
N TYR A 129 27.38 9.70 15.13
CA TYR A 129 26.50 8.54 15.14
C TYR A 129 26.41 7.97 13.72
N LYS A 130 27.07 6.84 13.48
CA LYS A 130 26.95 6.10 12.21
C LYS A 130 25.50 5.60 12.12
N LYS A 131 24.72 6.15 11.17
CA LYS A 131 23.35 5.67 10.93
C LYS A 131 23.34 4.16 10.66
N PRO A 132 22.38 3.40 11.21
CA PRO A 132 22.21 1.98 10.91
C PRO A 132 22.01 1.72 9.42
N SER A 133 22.49 0.57 8.96
CA SER A 133 22.30 0.11 7.59
C SER A 133 21.13 -0.87 7.53
N PHE A 134 20.09 -0.53 6.78
CA PHE A 134 18.94 -1.40 6.56
C PHE A 134 19.37 -2.71 5.90
N LEU A 135 20.31 -2.65 4.94
CA LEU A 135 20.84 -3.84 4.26
C LEU A 135 21.59 -4.78 5.21
N GLU A 136 22.31 -4.25 6.21
CA GLU A 136 23.04 -5.07 7.18
C GLU A 136 22.04 -5.84 8.06
N PHE A 137 21.06 -5.15 8.66
CA PHE A 137 20.05 -5.80 9.49
C PHE A 137 19.13 -6.75 8.70
N ALA A 138 18.71 -6.37 7.49
CA ALA A 138 17.84 -7.19 6.65
C ALA A 138 18.49 -8.52 6.21
N ARG A 139 19.83 -8.53 6.07
CA ARG A 139 20.59 -9.77 5.86
C ARG A 139 20.69 -10.60 7.13
N GLU A 140 20.88 -9.97 8.28
CA GLU A 140 21.01 -10.62 9.59
C GLU A 140 19.69 -11.28 10.05
N THR A 141 18.53 -10.69 9.71
CA THR A 141 17.20 -11.24 9.96
C THR A 141 16.74 -12.22 8.89
N GLY A 142 17.37 -12.22 7.71
CA GLY A 142 16.99 -13.08 6.60
C GLY A 142 15.65 -12.69 5.95
N THR A 143 15.25 -11.41 5.97
CA THR A 143 14.10 -10.95 5.18
C THR A 143 14.40 -11.01 3.68
N ASP A 144 13.42 -11.42 2.89
CA ASP A 144 13.48 -11.46 1.43
C ASP A 144 13.55 -10.07 0.78
N LYS A 145 13.13 -9.01 1.47
CA LYS A 145 13.25 -7.58 1.08
C LYS A 145 14.64 -7.19 0.52
N VAL A 146 15.68 -7.96 0.87
CA VAL A 146 17.05 -7.78 0.35
C VAL A 146 17.70 -9.04 -0.25
N LYS A 147 17.00 -10.19 -0.30
CA LYS A 147 17.57 -11.47 -0.77
C LYS A 147 18.00 -11.45 -2.22
N GLY A 148 17.39 -10.61 -3.06
CA GLY A 148 17.84 -10.41 -4.44
C GLY A 148 19.33 -10.05 -4.53
N VAL A 149 19.89 -9.36 -3.53
CA VAL A 149 21.32 -9.03 -3.48
C VAL A 149 22.21 -10.27 -3.30
N ALA A 150 21.74 -11.31 -2.60
CA ALA A 150 22.48 -12.55 -2.37
C ALA A 150 22.35 -13.53 -3.56
N TYR A 151 21.17 -13.62 -4.18
CA TYR A 151 20.92 -14.55 -5.29
C TYR A 151 21.29 -14.00 -6.68
N LEU A 152 21.46 -12.68 -6.85
CA LEU A 152 21.79 -12.10 -8.16
C LEU A 152 23.12 -12.61 -8.75
N PRO A 153 24.24 -12.79 -8.01
CA PRO A 153 25.50 -13.24 -8.58
C PRO A 153 25.39 -14.61 -9.28
N SER A 154 24.90 -15.64 -8.58
CA SER A 154 24.74 -16.99 -9.16
C SER A 154 23.75 -17.01 -10.33
N CYS A 155 22.64 -16.28 -10.21
CA CYS A 155 21.67 -16.10 -11.29
C CYS A 155 22.27 -15.37 -12.53
N LEU A 156 23.30 -14.54 -12.37
CA LEU A 156 24.00 -13.93 -13.51
C LEU A 156 25.14 -14.79 -14.07
N GLU A 157 25.62 -15.79 -13.32
CA GLU A 157 26.58 -16.79 -13.78
C GLU A 157 25.87 -17.91 -14.57
N ASP A 158 24.73 -18.38 -14.08
CA ASP A 158 23.83 -19.32 -14.77
C ASP A 158 22.37 -18.84 -14.67
N ASP A 159 21.83 -18.39 -15.81
CA ASP A 159 20.47 -17.88 -15.94
C ASP A 159 19.41 -18.95 -15.61
N LEU A 160 19.75 -20.25 -15.68
CA LEU A 160 18.86 -21.36 -15.30
C LEU A 160 18.70 -21.48 -13.77
N THR A 161 19.56 -20.86 -12.97
CA THR A 161 19.42 -20.79 -11.51
C THR A 161 18.51 -19.64 -11.05
N CYS A 162 18.15 -18.72 -11.95
CA CYS A 162 17.21 -17.65 -11.69
C CYS A 162 15.78 -18.16 -11.51
N THR A 163 14.99 -17.48 -10.67
CA THR A 163 13.54 -17.75 -10.56
C THR A 163 12.78 -17.28 -11.80
N ARG A 164 13.26 -16.22 -12.45
CA ARG A 164 12.72 -15.70 -13.70
C ARG A 164 13.86 -15.65 -14.75
N PRO A 165 14.23 -16.80 -15.33
CA PRO A 165 15.26 -16.86 -16.37
C PRO A 165 14.87 -15.94 -17.54
N SER A 166 15.89 -15.37 -18.19
CA SER A 166 15.76 -14.56 -19.40
C SER A 166 14.94 -13.26 -19.26
N CYS A 167 14.51 -12.86 -18.05
CA CYS A 167 13.98 -11.51 -17.83
C CYS A 167 15.01 -10.45 -18.24
N GLU A 168 14.59 -9.49 -19.06
CA GLU A 168 15.47 -8.44 -19.62
C GLU A 168 16.23 -7.68 -18.53
N ARG A 169 15.50 -7.18 -17.52
CA ARG A 169 16.08 -6.50 -16.36
C ARG A 169 16.71 -7.51 -15.40
N LYS A 170 18.05 -7.51 -15.31
CA LYS A 170 18.83 -8.39 -14.42
C LYS A 170 18.32 -8.48 -12.98
N LYS A 171 17.95 -7.34 -12.36
CA LYS A 171 17.36 -7.29 -11.00
C LYS A 171 15.99 -8.00 -10.87
N CYS A 172 15.31 -8.35 -11.95
CA CYS A 172 14.03 -9.09 -11.93
C CYS A 172 14.18 -10.61 -12.02
N ARG A 173 15.40 -11.12 -12.24
CA ARG A 173 15.70 -12.55 -12.43
C ARG A 173 15.81 -13.39 -11.14
N PRO A 174 16.57 -12.96 -10.10
CA PRO A 174 16.77 -13.79 -8.91
C PRO A 174 15.53 -13.82 -8.02
N TRP A 175 15.51 -14.71 -7.03
CA TRP A 175 14.52 -14.66 -5.96
C TRP A 175 14.83 -13.55 -4.95
N GLY A 176 13.79 -13.00 -4.34
CA GLY A 176 13.86 -11.91 -3.36
C GLY A 176 14.05 -10.53 -4.00
N HIS A 177 14.12 -9.52 -3.13
CA HIS A 177 13.95 -8.12 -3.52
C HIS A 177 15.23 -7.30 -3.30
N PHE A 178 15.16 -6.02 -3.66
CA PHE A 178 16.27 -5.06 -3.56
C PHE A 178 15.86 -3.81 -2.78
N TYR A 179 14.86 -3.87 -1.91
CA TYR A 179 14.19 -2.71 -1.32
C TYR A 179 15.04 -1.90 -0.34
N HIS A 180 16.21 -2.40 0.08
CA HIS A 180 17.15 -1.71 0.97
C HIS A 180 17.47 -0.25 0.60
N THR A 181 17.51 0.12 -0.68
CA THR A 181 17.77 1.49 -1.14
C THR A 181 16.62 2.42 -0.76
N MET A 182 15.39 2.03 -1.10
CA MET A 182 14.17 2.75 -0.73
C MET A 182 14.02 2.83 0.80
N TYR A 183 14.16 1.68 1.49
CA TYR A 183 14.06 1.62 2.95
C TYR A 183 15.12 2.47 3.65
N GLN A 184 16.39 2.37 3.25
CA GLN A 184 17.43 3.23 3.81
C GLN A 184 17.10 4.70 3.56
N GLN A 185 16.71 5.09 2.35
CA GLN A 185 16.42 6.49 2.04
C GLN A 185 15.26 7.04 2.88
N LYS A 186 14.14 6.33 2.93
CA LYS A 186 12.90 6.82 3.55
C LYS A 186 12.91 6.65 5.08
N LEU A 187 13.28 5.46 5.59
CA LEU A 187 13.27 5.21 7.03
C LEU A 187 14.36 5.99 7.79
N SER A 188 15.46 6.40 7.14
CA SER A 188 16.53 7.18 7.79
C SER A 188 16.13 8.59 8.24
N ALA A 189 14.93 9.05 7.88
CA ALA A 189 14.33 10.29 8.38
C ALA A 189 13.78 10.13 9.81
N PHE A 190 13.35 8.93 10.19
CA PHE A 190 12.72 8.60 11.48
C PHE A 190 13.71 7.95 12.45
N LEU A 191 14.99 8.36 12.39
CA LEU A 191 16.09 7.84 13.24
C LEU A 191 16.58 8.87 14.27
N ASP A 192 15.79 9.91 14.55
CA ASP A 192 16.09 10.83 15.64
C ASP A 192 15.69 10.16 16.98
N PRO A 193 16.60 10.02 17.97
CA PRO A 193 16.28 9.40 19.26
C PRO A 193 15.21 10.14 20.07
N ASP A 194 15.00 11.43 19.80
CA ASP A 194 13.99 12.24 20.48
C ASP A 194 12.60 12.15 19.79
N ASP A 195 12.50 11.42 18.67
CA ASP A 195 11.26 11.23 17.91
C ASP A 195 10.37 10.12 18.51
N SER A 196 9.06 10.24 18.32
CA SER A 196 8.10 9.18 18.69
C SER A 196 7.09 8.99 17.58
N PHE A 197 6.82 7.72 17.24
CA PHE A 197 5.93 7.34 16.14
C PHE A 197 5.47 5.89 16.25
N GLN A 198 4.36 5.58 15.58
CA GLN A 198 3.93 4.23 15.27
C GLN A 198 4.36 3.83 13.85
N LEU A 199 4.75 2.56 13.72
CA LEU A 199 4.89 1.84 12.45
C LEU A 199 3.89 0.68 12.43
N VAL A 200 3.21 0.45 11.32
CA VAL A 200 2.36 -0.74 11.08
C VAL A 200 2.88 -1.50 9.86
N GLU A 201 3.26 -2.77 10.03
CA GLU A 201 3.48 -3.71 8.92
C GLU A 201 2.20 -4.54 8.69
N ILE A 202 1.82 -4.73 7.44
CA ILE A 202 0.76 -5.67 7.03
C ILE A 202 1.48 -6.82 6.33
N GLY A 203 1.28 -8.05 6.81
CA GLY A 203 2.07 -9.21 6.37
C GLY A 203 3.26 -9.44 7.29
N TYR A 204 3.03 -10.07 8.45
CA TYR A 204 4.10 -10.49 9.36
C TYR A 204 4.83 -11.73 8.82
N ASN A 205 4.07 -12.69 8.29
CA ASN A 205 4.55 -14.01 7.85
C ASN A 205 5.44 -14.67 8.93
N LEU A 206 6.75 -14.86 8.68
CA LEU A 206 7.72 -15.42 9.64
C LEU A 206 8.36 -14.35 10.58
N GLY A 207 7.92 -13.10 10.50
CA GLY A 207 8.40 -11.96 11.28
C GLY A 207 9.75 -11.37 10.86
N PHE A 208 10.39 -11.86 9.79
CA PHE A 208 11.70 -11.34 9.35
C PHE A 208 11.66 -9.87 8.90
N GLY A 209 10.54 -9.40 8.34
CA GLY A 209 10.29 -7.99 8.00
C GLY A 209 10.26 -7.14 9.27
N TYR A 210 9.29 -7.40 10.15
CA TYR A 210 9.18 -6.86 11.50
C TYR A 210 10.51 -6.80 12.28
N ASP A 211 11.22 -7.92 12.39
CA ASP A 211 12.51 -8.02 13.09
C ASP A 211 13.58 -7.08 12.49
N THR A 212 13.50 -6.81 11.19
CA THR A 212 14.38 -5.86 10.51
C THR A 212 14.07 -4.43 10.93
N TYR A 213 12.79 -4.03 10.93
CA TYR A 213 12.37 -2.71 11.41
C TYR A 213 12.71 -2.51 12.89
N LYS A 214 12.48 -3.54 13.71
CA LYS A 214 12.80 -3.53 15.14
C LYS A 214 14.29 -3.28 15.40
N LYS A 215 15.18 -3.90 14.62
CA LYS A 215 16.63 -3.61 14.69
C LYS A 215 16.97 -2.22 14.15
N PHE A 216 16.37 -1.81 13.02
CA PHE A 216 16.64 -0.53 12.39
C PHE A 216 16.26 0.66 13.28
N PHE A 217 15.15 0.56 14.01
CA PHE A 217 14.65 1.59 14.93
C PHE A 217 15.05 1.37 16.40
N ALA A 218 15.92 0.41 16.72
CA ALA A 218 16.35 0.13 18.10
C ALA A 218 17.00 1.33 18.83
N GLY A 219 17.45 2.34 18.08
CA GLY A 219 17.97 3.61 18.61
C GLY A 219 16.92 4.71 18.86
N VAL A 220 15.63 4.45 18.63
CA VAL A 220 14.53 5.40 18.80
C VAL A 220 13.55 4.87 19.86
N PRO A 221 13.70 5.25 21.14
CA PRO A 221 12.89 4.70 22.24
C PRO A 221 11.39 4.99 22.11
N GLY A 222 11.01 6.05 21.38
CA GLY A 222 9.62 6.42 21.12
C GLY A 222 8.95 5.70 19.95
N ALA A 223 9.62 4.73 19.31
CA ALA A 223 9.07 3.97 18.19
C ALA A 223 8.24 2.75 18.66
N GLU A 224 6.96 2.71 18.29
CA GLU A 224 6.03 1.63 18.59
C GLU A 224 5.69 0.87 17.29
N LEU A 225 6.11 -0.40 17.22
CA LEU A 225 5.96 -1.21 16.01
C LEU A 225 4.82 -2.21 16.18
N HIS A 226 3.79 -2.09 15.35
CA HIS A 226 2.73 -3.07 15.21
C HIS A 226 2.89 -3.85 13.90
N THR A 227 2.22 -5.01 13.84
CA THR A 227 2.15 -5.84 12.65
C THR A 227 0.79 -6.57 12.57
N ILE A 228 0.30 -6.80 11.37
CA ILE A 228 -1.00 -7.40 11.06
C ILE A 228 -0.77 -8.67 10.26
N GLU A 229 -1.43 -9.77 10.65
CA GLU A 229 -1.21 -11.07 10.04
C GLU A 229 -2.47 -11.92 9.98
N ILE A 230 -2.79 -12.43 8.78
CA ILE A 230 -3.95 -13.28 8.58
C ILE A 230 -3.69 -14.73 9.00
N SER A 231 -2.45 -15.22 8.89
CA SER A 231 -2.12 -16.61 9.23
C SER A 231 -2.22 -16.94 10.72
N CYS A 232 -2.32 -15.94 11.59
CA CYS A 232 -2.46 -16.15 13.03
C CYS A 232 -3.90 -16.21 13.57
N ILE A 233 -4.92 -16.14 12.70
CA ILE A 233 -6.31 -16.47 13.06
C ILE A 233 -6.50 -17.99 13.26
N GLU A 234 -7.72 -18.42 13.62
CA GLU A 234 -8.06 -19.84 13.73
C GLU A 234 -7.83 -20.57 12.41
N GLN A 235 -7.21 -21.77 12.47
CA GLN A 235 -7.01 -22.59 11.29
C GLN A 235 -8.33 -23.26 10.85
N GLY A 236 -8.66 -23.21 9.56
CA GLY A 236 -9.88 -23.82 9.01
C GLY A 236 -10.29 -23.29 7.64
N PRO A 237 -11.48 -23.67 7.13
CA PRO A 237 -11.94 -23.28 5.79
C PRO A 237 -12.12 -21.77 5.63
N ARG A 238 -11.76 -21.21 4.47
CA ARG A 238 -11.80 -19.75 4.23
C ARG A 238 -13.22 -19.20 4.24
N GLU A 239 -14.18 -20.02 3.85
CA GLU A 239 -15.62 -19.75 3.92
C GLU A 239 -16.16 -19.62 5.36
N GLU A 240 -15.44 -20.13 6.37
CA GLU A 240 -15.71 -19.89 7.80
C GLU A 240 -15.04 -18.62 8.33
N GLY A 241 -14.33 -17.86 7.48
CA GLY A 241 -13.47 -16.74 7.90
C GLY A 241 -12.15 -17.18 8.55
N LYS A 242 -11.74 -18.43 8.33
CA LYS A 242 -10.54 -19.05 8.92
C LYS A 242 -9.39 -19.15 7.92
N TRP A 243 -8.20 -19.45 8.43
CA TRP A 243 -7.00 -19.60 7.61
C TRP A 243 -6.74 -21.09 7.30
N PRO A 244 -6.83 -21.56 6.05
CA PRO A 244 -6.71 -22.99 5.77
C PRO A 244 -5.26 -23.52 5.83
N TRP A 245 -4.27 -22.63 5.86
CA TRP A 245 -2.84 -22.97 5.88
C TRP A 245 -2.26 -22.96 7.30
N ALA A 246 -0.95 -23.18 7.43
CA ALA A 246 -0.27 -23.11 8.71
C ALA A 246 -0.22 -21.66 9.24
N ASN A 247 -0.16 -21.54 10.57
CA ASN A 247 0.12 -20.28 11.26
C ASN A 247 1.64 -20.04 11.23
N PHE A 248 2.11 -19.41 10.15
CA PHE A 248 3.52 -19.08 9.93
C PHE A 248 4.05 -18.08 10.97
N ALA A 249 3.19 -17.16 11.43
CA ALA A 249 3.52 -16.20 12.48
C ALA A 249 4.06 -16.85 13.75
N LYS A 250 3.53 -18.01 14.11
CA LYS A 250 3.90 -18.78 15.29
C LYS A 250 5.32 -19.37 15.24
N GLU A 251 5.95 -19.41 14.07
CA GLU A 251 7.36 -19.82 13.93
C GLU A 251 8.33 -18.74 14.48
N ASN A 252 7.91 -17.48 14.56
CA ASN A 252 8.74 -16.43 15.15
C ASN A 252 8.74 -16.51 16.68
N LYS A 253 9.94 -16.50 17.27
CA LYS A 253 10.16 -16.56 18.73
C LYS A 253 9.45 -15.46 19.54
N GLU A 254 9.12 -14.31 18.93
CA GLU A 254 8.44 -13.20 19.61
C GLU A 254 6.91 -13.26 19.51
N TYR A 255 6.33 -14.18 18.70
CA TYR A 255 4.89 -14.30 18.43
C TYR A 255 4.00 -14.12 19.68
N GLU A 256 4.17 -14.98 20.68
CA GLU A 256 3.38 -14.94 21.92
C GLU A 256 3.59 -13.62 22.71
N SER A 257 4.79 -13.03 22.64
CA SER A 257 5.10 -11.75 23.29
C SER A 257 4.50 -10.55 22.56
N LEU A 258 4.38 -10.60 21.24
CA LEU A 258 3.74 -9.56 20.44
C LEU A 258 2.22 -9.59 20.62
N LEU A 259 1.60 -10.78 20.66
CA LEU A 259 0.19 -10.94 21.03
C LEU A 259 -0.10 -10.38 22.42
N ALA A 260 0.67 -10.81 23.44
CA ALA A 260 0.49 -10.35 24.82
C ALA A 260 0.68 -8.83 25.03
N ARG A 261 1.30 -8.14 24.06
CA ARG A 261 1.55 -6.69 24.07
C ARG A 261 0.62 -5.91 23.12
N ASN A 262 -0.31 -6.57 22.43
CA ASN A 262 -1.14 -5.99 21.36
C ASN A 262 -0.31 -5.31 20.24
N LEU A 263 0.82 -5.94 19.89
CA LEU A 263 1.68 -5.51 18.77
C LEU A 263 1.55 -6.40 17.53
N LEU A 264 1.09 -7.65 17.68
CA LEU A 264 0.68 -8.51 16.57
C LEU A 264 -0.85 -8.62 16.59
N HIS A 265 -1.50 -8.29 15.46
CA HIS A 265 -2.96 -8.29 15.32
C HIS A 265 -3.38 -9.37 14.31
N CYS A 266 -4.11 -10.37 14.78
CA CYS A 266 -4.53 -11.50 13.95
C CYS A 266 -5.85 -11.22 13.22
N GLY A 267 -5.80 -11.13 11.89
CA GLY A 267 -6.99 -10.88 11.07
C GLY A 267 -6.69 -10.52 9.62
N ASP A 268 -7.76 -10.33 8.86
CA ASP A 268 -7.69 -10.04 7.42
C ASP A 268 -7.61 -8.53 7.18
N ALA A 269 -6.45 -8.05 6.73
CA ALA A 269 -6.23 -6.64 6.41
C ALA A 269 -7.08 -6.12 5.23
N SER A 270 -7.72 -6.98 4.45
CA SER A 270 -8.69 -6.54 3.44
C SER A 270 -10.04 -6.11 4.04
N ASN A 271 -10.33 -6.54 5.27
CA ASN A 271 -11.57 -6.25 5.97
C ASN A 271 -11.50 -4.87 6.66
N VAL A 272 -12.06 -3.86 5.99
CA VAL A 272 -12.04 -2.45 6.46
C VAL A 272 -12.76 -2.26 7.80
N GLU A 273 -13.83 -3.01 8.05
CA GLU A 273 -14.52 -3.04 9.35
C GLU A 273 -13.61 -3.56 10.48
N TRP A 274 -12.86 -4.64 10.23
CA TRP A 274 -11.90 -5.20 11.19
C TRP A 274 -10.69 -4.28 11.39
N LEU A 275 -10.13 -3.72 10.32
CA LEU A 275 -9.08 -2.70 10.42
C LEU A 275 -9.54 -1.50 11.27
N HIS A 276 -10.77 -1.02 11.05
CA HIS A 276 -11.36 0.06 11.83
C HIS A 276 -11.53 -0.31 13.32
N GLN A 277 -11.85 -1.58 13.62
CA GLN A 277 -11.89 -2.07 15.01
C GLN A 277 -10.48 -2.03 15.63
N ILE A 278 -9.50 -2.72 15.05
CA ILE A 278 -8.13 -2.83 15.59
C ILE A 278 -7.45 -1.45 15.72
N TRP A 279 -7.68 -0.57 14.74
CA TRP A 279 -7.24 0.82 14.80
C TRP A 279 -7.74 1.51 16.08
N ASN A 280 -9.04 1.42 16.36
CA ASN A 280 -9.64 2.09 17.52
C ASN A 280 -9.44 1.35 18.86
N GLU A 281 -9.16 0.06 18.85
CA GLU A 281 -9.02 -0.75 20.08
C GLU A 281 -7.57 -0.85 20.57
N HIS A 282 -6.60 -0.92 19.66
CA HIS A 282 -5.21 -1.25 20.01
C HIS A 282 -4.17 -0.24 19.52
N ILE A 283 -4.26 0.20 18.25
CA ILE A 283 -3.24 1.05 17.62
C ILE A 283 -3.43 2.51 18.06
N TYR A 284 -4.55 3.14 17.68
CA TYR A 284 -4.90 4.50 18.05
C TYR A 284 -5.64 4.51 19.39
N ARG A 285 -4.91 4.88 20.45
CA ARG A 285 -5.46 5.03 21.81
C ARG A 285 -6.01 6.44 22.05
N GLY A 286 -5.78 7.36 21.09
CA GLY A 286 -6.29 8.72 21.08
C GLY A 286 -5.89 9.53 22.31
N ASN A 287 -6.73 10.51 22.67
CA ASN A 287 -6.65 11.20 23.97
C ASN A 287 -7.56 10.51 25.01
N ARG A 288 -7.70 9.17 24.98
CA ARG A 288 -8.49 8.47 26.02
C ARG A 288 -7.82 8.70 27.37
N LEU A 289 -8.48 9.48 28.22
CA LEU A 289 -8.13 9.61 29.63
C LEU A 289 -8.47 8.29 30.32
N ILE A 290 -7.54 7.33 30.23
CA ILE A 290 -7.50 6.22 31.18
C ILE A 290 -7.27 6.86 32.56
N GLU A 291 -8.20 6.68 33.48
CA GLU A 291 -8.28 7.46 34.72
C GLU A 291 -6.96 7.41 35.50
N GLY A 292 -6.22 8.53 35.47
CA GLY A 292 -4.97 8.71 36.22
C GLY A 292 -3.68 8.75 35.38
N SER A 293 -3.70 8.47 34.08
CA SER A 293 -2.47 8.46 33.24
C SER A 293 -2.56 9.36 32.01
N ILE A 294 -1.65 10.34 31.93
CA ILE A 294 -1.41 11.15 30.71
C ILE A 294 -0.40 10.45 29.76
N SER A 295 0.32 9.42 30.23
CA SER A 295 1.35 8.73 29.43
C SER A 295 0.82 7.68 28.46
N ASP A 296 -0.51 7.48 28.39
CA ASP A 296 -1.10 6.34 27.65
C ASP A 296 -1.48 6.69 26.20
N LYS A 297 -1.26 7.94 25.78
CA LYS A 297 -1.47 8.38 24.40
C LYS A 297 -0.56 7.60 23.44
N SER A 298 -1.15 7.01 22.40
CA SER A 298 -0.41 6.36 21.32
C SER A 298 0.48 7.36 20.57
N PRO A 299 1.72 7.00 20.22
CA PRO A 299 2.54 7.80 19.30
C PRO A 299 1.85 8.04 17.96
N PRO A 300 2.17 9.12 17.22
CA PRO A 300 1.59 9.40 15.91
C PRO A 300 1.94 8.32 14.89
N LEU A 301 0.98 7.86 14.10
CA LEU A 301 1.24 6.95 12.98
C LEU A 301 2.04 7.69 11.89
N LYS A 302 3.32 7.35 11.72
CA LYS A 302 4.18 7.94 10.67
C LYS A 302 4.52 6.97 9.54
N ILE A 303 4.45 5.65 9.77
CA ILE A 303 4.90 4.65 8.78
C ILE A 303 3.88 3.53 8.68
N VAL A 304 3.45 3.20 7.47
CA VAL A 304 2.74 1.94 7.17
C VAL A 304 3.47 1.22 6.04
N VAL A 305 3.58 -0.10 6.15
CA VAL A 305 4.12 -0.99 5.12
C VAL A 305 3.05 -2.02 4.76
N ASP A 306 2.56 -2.01 3.53
CA ASP A 306 1.78 -3.11 2.97
C ASP A 306 2.71 -4.10 2.27
N ASP A 307 2.91 -5.24 2.93
CA ASP A 307 3.58 -6.45 2.42
C ASP A 307 2.63 -7.66 2.59
N GLY A 308 1.32 -7.43 2.46
CA GLY A 308 0.28 -8.38 2.79
C GLY A 308 0.09 -9.49 1.76
N SER A 309 -1.10 -9.57 1.16
CA SER A 309 -1.42 -10.64 0.20
C SER A 309 -1.08 -10.31 -1.26
N HIS A 310 -0.57 -9.11 -1.53
CA HIS A 310 -0.26 -8.55 -2.85
C HIS A 310 -1.42 -8.64 -3.89
N LEU A 311 -2.66 -8.77 -3.42
CA LEU A 311 -3.85 -8.70 -4.27
C LEU A 311 -4.17 -7.23 -4.51
N ALA A 312 -4.37 -6.83 -5.77
CA ALA A 312 -4.53 -5.42 -6.14
C ALA A 312 -5.65 -4.69 -5.38
N ASN A 313 -6.77 -5.37 -5.10
CA ASN A 313 -7.86 -4.81 -4.31
C ASN A 313 -7.47 -4.59 -2.85
N HIS A 314 -6.68 -5.50 -2.25
CA HIS A 314 -6.21 -5.36 -0.87
C HIS A 314 -5.19 -4.22 -0.76
N MET A 315 -4.28 -4.09 -1.72
CA MET A 315 -3.33 -2.97 -1.80
C MET A 315 -4.06 -1.62 -1.94
N VAL A 316 -5.17 -1.58 -2.70
CA VAL A 316 -6.06 -0.40 -2.74
C VAL A 316 -6.74 -0.15 -1.39
N HIS A 317 -7.25 -1.17 -0.71
CA HIS A 317 -7.87 -1.03 0.63
C HIS A 317 -6.86 -0.42 1.61
N SER A 318 -5.60 -0.86 1.59
CA SER A 318 -4.54 -0.31 2.43
C SER A 318 -4.33 1.19 2.17
N VAL A 319 -4.35 1.65 0.91
CA VAL A 319 -4.21 3.09 0.60
C VAL A 319 -5.38 3.91 1.14
N PHE A 320 -6.62 3.49 0.91
CA PHE A 320 -7.80 4.24 1.39
C PHE A 320 -7.97 4.19 2.92
N PHE A 321 -7.59 3.09 3.57
CA PHE A 321 -7.69 2.98 5.02
C PHE A 321 -6.56 3.72 5.73
N TRP A 322 -5.30 3.48 5.35
CA TRP A 322 -4.15 3.94 6.12
C TRP A 322 -3.69 5.35 5.78
N LEU A 323 -3.69 5.75 4.50
CA LEU A 323 -3.13 7.05 4.10
C LEU A 323 -3.75 8.23 4.87
N PRO A 324 -5.10 8.32 5.07
CA PRO A 324 -5.69 9.40 5.87
C PRO A 324 -5.35 9.38 7.37
N ARG A 325 -4.88 8.26 7.89
CA ARG A 325 -4.52 8.07 9.31
C ARG A 325 -3.05 8.36 9.60
N ILE A 326 -2.22 8.44 8.57
CA ILE A 326 -0.81 8.79 8.68
C ILE A 326 -0.68 10.32 8.84
N GLU A 327 0.16 10.73 9.79
CA GLU A 327 0.44 12.12 10.13
C GLU A 327 1.32 12.82 9.07
N PRO A 328 1.35 14.17 9.06
CA PRO A 328 2.18 14.96 8.15
C PRO A 328 3.63 14.49 8.00
N GLY A 329 4.09 14.39 6.76
CA GLY A 329 5.44 13.90 6.42
C GLY A 329 5.65 12.39 6.66
N GLY A 330 4.64 11.65 7.14
CA GLY A 330 4.64 10.20 7.19
C GLY A 330 4.50 9.55 5.82
N ILE A 331 4.67 8.22 5.77
CA ILE A 331 4.76 7.44 4.53
C ILE A 331 3.93 6.16 4.58
N LEU A 332 3.29 5.84 3.45
CA LEU A 332 2.72 4.53 3.15
C LEU A 332 3.60 3.85 2.09
N ILE A 333 4.20 2.73 2.46
CA ILE A 333 5.02 1.90 1.60
C ILE A 333 4.17 0.73 1.11
N ILE A 334 4.14 0.49 -0.18
CA ILE A 334 3.47 -0.65 -0.81
C ILE A 334 4.54 -1.51 -1.50
N GLU A 335 4.73 -2.73 -1.01
CA GLU A 335 5.61 -3.73 -1.62
C GLU A 335 4.91 -4.52 -2.74
N ASP A 336 5.71 -5.26 -3.49
CA ASP A 336 5.29 -6.20 -4.53
C ASP A 336 4.24 -5.70 -5.54
N VAL A 337 4.44 -4.44 -5.96
CA VAL A 337 3.89 -3.83 -7.18
C VAL A 337 4.53 -4.48 -8.43
N GLN A 338 4.28 -5.77 -8.61
CA GLN A 338 4.89 -6.62 -9.64
C GLN A 338 3.99 -6.74 -10.88
N PRO A 339 4.55 -7.07 -12.06
CA PRO A 339 3.78 -7.50 -13.23
C PRO A 339 3.36 -8.99 -13.09
N ILE A 340 2.60 -9.31 -12.04
CA ILE A 340 1.95 -10.62 -11.81
C ILE A 340 0.43 -10.41 -11.74
N ASP A 341 -0.38 -11.38 -12.15
CA ASP A 341 -1.81 -11.18 -12.38
C ASP A 341 -2.54 -10.61 -11.14
N GLU A 342 -2.13 -11.03 -9.95
CA GLU A 342 -2.68 -10.61 -8.65
C GLU A 342 -2.46 -9.12 -8.34
N ALA A 343 -1.26 -8.59 -8.60
CA ALA A 343 -0.85 -7.22 -8.27
C ALA A 343 -0.93 -6.26 -9.47
N ASN A 344 -1.02 -6.79 -10.70
CA ASN A 344 -0.81 -5.99 -11.91
C ASN A 344 -1.93 -4.96 -12.14
N LEU A 345 -3.16 -5.17 -11.63
CA LEU A 345 -4.20 -4.14 -11.66
C LEU A 345 -3.85 -2.93 -10.77
N PHE A 346 -3.20 -3.12 -9.62
CA PHE A 346 -2.70 -2.01 -8.80
C PHE A 346 -1.66 -1.20 -9.57
N ARG A 347 -0.73 -1.91 -10.24
CA ARG A 347 0.33 -1.31 -11.06
C ARG A 347 -0.17 -0.57 -12.31
N THR A 348 -1.20 -1.10 -12.98
CA THR A 348 -1.63 -0.64 -14.32
C THR A 348 -2.91 0.16 -14.35
N GLN A 349 -3.75 0.07 -13.31
CA GLN A 349 -5.01 0.80 -13.20
C GLN A 349 -4.98 1.79 -12.05
N PHE A 350 -4.62 1.36 -10.84
CA PHE A 350 -4.67 2.23 -9.66
C PHE A 350 -3.56 3.27 -9.63
N LEU A 351 -2.28 2.87 -9.64
CA LEU A 351 -1.17 3.82 -9.52
C LEU A 351 -1.19 4.96 -10.57
N PRO A 352 -1.53 4.73 -11.87
CA PRO A 352 -1.67 5.82 -12.82
C PRO A 352 -2.73 6.86 -12.42
N GLN A 353 -3.85 6.43 -11.80
CA GLN A 353 -4.87 7.34 -11.28
C GLN A 353 -4.35 8.17 -10.11
N VAL A 354 -3.66 7.55 -9.15
CA VAL A 354 -3.03 8.28 -8.02
C VAL A 354 -1.95 9.26 -8.51
N MET A 355 -1.21 8.91 -9.57
CA MET A 355 -0.23 9.81 -10.21
C MET A 355 -0.89 10.99 -10.95
N ALA A 356 -2.08 10.81 -11.52
CA ALA A 356 -2.86 11.91 -12.10
C ALA A 356 -3.36 12.85 -11.00
N ASP A 357 -3.92 12.28 -9.93
CA ASP A 357 -4.41 13.00 -8.74
C ASP A 357 -3.32 13.84 -8.06
N LEU A 358 -2.09 13.33 -7.98
CA LEU A 358 -0.92 14.08 -7.48
C LEU A 358 -0.64 15.38 -8.27
N HIS A 359 -1.08 15.45 -9.53
CA HIS A 359 -0.92 16.59 -10.42
C HIS A 359 -2.24 17.37 -10.66
N PHE A 360 -3.32 17.00 -9.97
CA PHE A 360 -4.62 17.66 -10.12
C PHE A 360 -4.64 19.01 -9.38
N CYS A 361 -4.75 20.10 -10.15
CA CYS A 361 -4.78 21.47 -9.61
C CYS A 361 -6.20 22.07 -9.47
N GLY A 362 -7.23 21.45 -10.05
CA GLY A 362 -8.61 21.93 -9.98
C GLY A 362 -8.88 23.35 -10.54
N ASP A 363 -8.05 23.86 -11.45
CA ASP A 363 -8.19 25.22 -12.01
C ASP A 363 -9.45 25.34 -12.91
N PRO A 364 -10.47 26.11 -12.52
CA PRO A 364 -11.73 26.22 -13.27
C PRO A 364 -11.57 26.95 -14.63
N ASN A 365 -10.40 27.55 -14.90
CA ASN A 365 -10.10 28.24 -16.16
C ASN A 365 -9.39 27.31 -17.18
N GLN A 366 -8.97 26.12 -16.77
CA GLN A 366 -8.32 25.14 -17.64
C GLN A 366 -9.36 24.20 -18.27
N LYS A 367 -8.90 23.11 -18.90
CA LYS A 367 -9.81 22.03 -19.28
C LYS A 367 -10.53 21.55 -18.01
N LYS A 368 -11.83 21.23 -18.14
CA LYS A 368 -12.51 20.46 -17.10
C LYS A 368 -11.68 19.20 -16.84
N ASP A 369 -11.43 18.92 -15.58
CA ASP A 369 -10.74 17.74 -15.08
C ASP A 369 -11.27 17.46 -13.67
N GLU A 370 -11.20 16.21 -13.21
CA GLU A 370 -11.71 15.78 -11.90
C GLU A 370 -10.77 14.71 -11.34
N ALA A 371 -10.37 14.86 -10.08
CA ALA A 371 -9.55 13.86 -9.39
C ALA A 371 -10.27 12.49 -9.36
N CYS A 372 -9.54 11.42 -9.69
CA CYS A 372 -9.99 10.04 -9.64
C CYS A 372 -10.45 9.66 -8.21
N PHE A 373 -9.71 10.11 -7.20
CA PHE A 373 -9.91 9.76 -5.79
C PHE A 373 -9.97 11.00 -4.87
N PRO A 374 -11.13 11.71 -4.83
CA PRO A 374 -11.37 12.87 -3.97
C PRO A 374 -11.00 12.70 -2.48
N GLN A 375 -10.96 11.47 -1.98
CA GLN A 375 -10.68 11.13 -0.59
C GLN A 375 -9.18 11.12 -0.24
N ILE A 376 -8.30 10.91 -1.22
CA ILE A 376 -6.84 10.77 -0.98
C ILE A 376 -5.99 11.82 -1.69
N TYR A 377 -6.40 12.40 -2.82
CA TYR A 377 -5.60 13.45 -3.47
C TYR A 377 -5.26 14.64 -2.56
N PRO A 378 -6.13 15.13 -1.63
CA PRO A 378 -5.79 16.26 -0.77
C PRO A 378 -4.72 15.94 0.27
N LEU A 379 -4.27 14.69 0.35
CA LEU A 379 -3.38 14.17 1.39
C LEU A 379 -2.01 13.76 0.85
N LEU A 380 -1.83 13.73 -0.47
CA LEU A 380 -0.62 13.27 -1.16
C LEU A 380 0.40 14.41 -1.34
N GLN A 381 1.65 14.13 -1.01
CA GLN A 381 2.79 15.01 -1.25
C GLN A 381 3.67 14.54 -2.41
N SER A 382 3.94 13.23 -2.47
CA SER A 382 4.78 12.63 -3.51
C SER A 382 4.53 11.13 -3.63
N ILE A 383 4.96 10.57 -4.77
CA ILE A 383 4.97 9.13 -5.02
C ILE A 383 6.35 8.77 -5.58
N HIS A 384 7.03 7.80 -4.95
CA HIS A 384 8.35 7.33 -5.36
C HIS A 384 8.38 5.81 -5.46
N CYS A 385 8.61 5.28 -6.67
CA CYS A 385 8.71 3.84 -6.91
C CYS A 385 10.11 3.42 -7.37
N GLU A 386 10.66 2.33 -6.81
CA GLU A 386 11.82 1.62 -7.34
C GLU A 386 11.45 0.16 -7.58
N MET A 387 11.77 -0.41 -8.74
CA MET A 387 11.51 -1.83 -9.06
C MET A 387 10.02 -2.21 -8.88
N HIS A 388 9.67 -2.80 -7.73
CA HIS A 388 8.35 -3.30 -7.36
C HIS A 388 7.89 -2.75 -5.99
N ILE A 389 8.57 -1.73 -5.43
CA ILE A 389 8.13 -1.03 -4.21
C ILE A 389 7.77 0.42 -4.56
N CYS A 390 6.67 0.91 -4.01
CA CYS A 390 6.23 2.30 -4.13
C CYS A 390 6.04 2.92 -2.74
N VAL A 391 6.32 4.21 -2.62
CA VAL A 391 6.15 4.98 -1.39
C VAL A 391 5.28 6.20 -1.69
N LEU A 392 4.15 6.31 -1.01
CA LEU A 392 3.24 7.45 -1.04
C LEU A 392 3.56 8.30 0.21
N GLU A 393 3.90 9.57 0.02
CA GLU A 393 4.23 10.49 1.11
C GLU A 393 3.03 11.38 1.45
N ARG A 394 2.83 11.63 2.75
CA ARG A 394 1.79 12.54 3.25
C ARG A 394 2.25 14.00 3.18
N ASN A 395 1.33 14.87 2.77
CA ASN A 395 1.51 16.32 2.84
C ASN A 395 1.23 16.86 4.26
N ASP A 396 1.18 18.18 4.39
CA ASP A 396 1.04 18.88 5.67
C ASP A 396 -0.40 18.87 6.26
N GLU A 397 -1.38 18.28 5.57
CA GLU A 397 -2.75 18.16 6.10
C GLU A 397 -2.80 17.19 7.30
N PRO A 398 -3.48 17.54 8.42
CA PRO A 398 -3.53 16.69 9.62
C PRO A 398 -4.06 15.27 9.36
N ALA A 399 -3.61 14.29 10.16
CA ALA A 399 -4.22 12.97 10.16
C ALA A 399 -5.70 13.02 10.59
N VAL A 400 -6.51 12.13 10.02
CA VAL A 400 -7.93 11.95 10.32
C VAL A 400 -8.11 10.56 10.98
N PRO A 401 -7.77 10.42 12.29
CA PRO A 401 -7.79 9.12 12.96
C PRO A 401 -9.21 8.52 13.03
N ASP A 402 -10.22 9.36 13.26
CA ASP A 402 -11.62 8.97 13.41
C ASP A 402 -12.38 8.92 12.06
N LEU A 403 -11.67 8.66 10.95
CA LEU A 403 -12.26 8.57 9.61
C LEU A 403 -13.27 7.41 9.53
N SER A 404 -14.50 7.71 9.10
CA SER A 404 -15.58 6.72 9.01
C SER A 404 -15.21 5.51 8.13
N ILE A 405 -15.81 4.35 8.43
CA ILE A 405 -15.67 3.12 7.64
C ILE A 405 -16.02 3.38 6.16
N GLY A 406 -17.08 4.15 5.89
CA GLY A 406 -17.49 4.49 4.52
C GLY A 406 -16.44 5.31 3.75
N ASN A 407 -15.79 6.27 4.41
CA ASN A 407 -14.73 7.07 3.78
C ASN A 407 -13.37 6.34 3.74
N SER A 408 -13.22 5.26 4.50
CA SER A 408 -12.03 4.40 4.52
C SER A 408 -12.09 3.26 3.49
N LYS A 409 -13.20 3.13 2.74
CA LYS A 409 -13.35 2.19 1.62
C LYS A 409 -13.00 2.86 0.30
N PRO A 410 -12.36 2.14 -0.64
CA PRO A 410 -12.19 2.66 -1.99
C PRO A 410 -13.53 2.80 -2.72
N PRO A 411 -13.62 3.67 -3.73
CA PRO A 411 -14.74 3.64 -4.66
C PRO A 411 -14.71 2.35 -5.50
N PRO A 412 -15.87 1.83 -5.96
CA PRO A 412 -15.94 0.55 -6.69
C PRO A 412 -15.07 0.49 -7.96
N ASN A 413 -14.79 1.64 -8.57
CA ASN A 413 -13.98 1.77 -9.78
C ASN A 413 -12.48 2.01 -9.53
N ALA A 414 -11.96 1.85 -8.31
CA ALA A 414 -10.55 2.14 -8.01
C ALA A 414 -9.54 1.32 -8.87
N LEU A 415 -9.94 0.13 -9.32
CA LEU A 415 -9.15 -0.71 -10.24
C LEU A 415 -9.60 -0.60 -11.72
N ASP A 416 -10.43 0.37 -12.08
CA ASP A 416 -10.83 0.66 -13.46
C ASP A 416 -10.50 2.11 -13.83
N MET A 417 -9.32 2.31 -14.40
CA MET A 417 -8.83 3.62 -14.83
C MET A 417 -9.72 4.25 -15.90
N SER A 418 -10.52 3.47 -16.64
CA SER A 418 -11.41 4.01 -17.68
C SER A 418 -12.59 4.81 -17.12
N GLN A 419 -12.92 4.64 -15.83
CA GLN A 419 -13.94 5.43 -15.14
C GLN A 419 -13.41 6.76 -14.61
N CYS A 420 -12.08 6.95 -14.49
CA CYS A 420 -11.55 8.25 -14.08
C CYS A 420 -11.59 9.25 -15.25
N TYR A 421 -12.15 10.43 -14.96
CA TYR A 421 -12.42 11.48 -15.94
C TYR A 421 -11.19 11.87 -16.78
N THR A 422 -10.03 12.04 -16.15
CA THR A 422 -8.75 12.40 -16.80
C THR A 422 -8.36 11.40 -17.90
N PHE A 423 -8.63 10.10 -17.69
CA PHE A 423 -8.26 9.03 -18.61
C PHE A 423 -9.34 8.75 -19.66
N ALA A 424 -10.62 8.78 -19.28
CA ALA A 424 -11.76 8.61 -20.18
C ALA A 424 -11.65 9.55 -21.40
N ASN A 425 -11.35 10.84 -21.16
CA ASN A 425 -11.18 11.83 -22.21
C ASN A 425 -9.90 11.65 -23.03
N SER A 426 -8.82 11.15 -22.41
CA SER A 426 -7.50 11.02 -23.05
C SER A 426 -7.42 9.88 -24.07
N PHE A 427 -8.18 8.80 -23.87
CA PHE A 427 -8.15 7.63 -24.77
C PHE A 427 -9.13 7.72 -25.96
N GLY A 428 -9.82 8.85 -26.15
CA GLY A 428 -10.77 9.02 -27.26
C GLY A 428 -11.99 8.10 -27.20
N ALA A 429 -12.19 7.41 -26.08
CA ALA A 429 -13.44 6.76 -25.74
C ALA A 429 -14.46 7.87 -25.45
N GLY A 430 -15.17 8.30 -26.50
CA GLY A 430 -16.18 9.35 -26.47
C GLY A 430 -17.44 8.96 -25.69
N MET A 431 -17.28 8.56 -24.44
CA MET A 431 -18.37 8.49 -23.49
C MET A 431 -18.77 9.91 -23.13
N GLU A 432 -19.99 10.29 -23.50
CA GLU A 432 -20.74 11.31 -22.77
C GLU A 432 -21.00 10.77 -21.35
N ALA A 433 -20.00 10.87 -20.47
CA ALA A 433 -20.17 10.58 -19.06
C ALA A 433 -21.21 11.57 -18.49
N LYS A 434 -22.34 11.04 -18.04
CA LYS A 434 -23.52 11.78 -17.57
C LYS A 434 -23.59 11.80 -16.05
#